data_AF-A0A661CJD3-F1
#
_entry.id   AF-A0A661CJD3-F1
#
_cell.length_a   1.000
_cell.length_b   1.000
_cell.length_c   1.000
_cell.angle_alpha   90.00
_cell.angle_beta   90.00
_cell.angle_gamma   90.00
#
_symmetry.space_group_name_H-M   'P 1'
#
loop_
_entity.id
_entity.type
_entity.pdbx_description
1 polymer ?
#
loop_
_entity_poly.entity_id
_entity_poly.type
_entity_poly.pdbx_seq_one_letter_code
_entity_poly.pdbx_strand_id
1 'polypeptide(L)'
;MSDLKLPLPSEDAAWVRVITPLSVETLREFCRDLERLYRINPMLEFESFRQTAPDYYYLRANNISNGQEIATELQVEETDDGFKITYSEGIKSTTFIRIEKDTQGANLIIIDDYSGLPMTERSERLAEVDRSLEQWGQALYRHLHNWQRWFWFPPYRWYIRRVWQPMKPSARRITYMLIVITLFELVAFLVMMGLWVLW
;
A
#
# COMPACT_ATOMS: atom_id res chain seq x y z
N MET A 1 6.62 -19.17 26.50
CA MET A 1 7.79 -18.27 26.54
C MET A 1 8.07 -17.87 25.09
N SER A 2 7.87 -16.65 24.60
CA SER A 2 7.45 -15.38 25.17
C SER A 2 6.25 -14.82 24.39
N ASP A 3 5.18 -14.43 25.11
CA ASP A 3 4.18 -13.51 24.61
C ASP A 3 4.84 -12.13 24.41
N LEU A 4 5.49 -11.91 23.27
CA LEU A 4 5.73 -10.57 22.77
C LEU A 4 4.42 -10.09 22.15
N LYS A 5 3.44 -9.79 23.03
CA LYS A 5 2.32 -8.92 22.64
C LYS A 5 2.94 -7.57 22.32
N LEU A 6 2.98 -7.22 21.02
CA LEU A 6 3.16 -5.83 20.60
C LEU A 6 2.27 -4.95 21.48
N PRO A 7 2.77 -3.78 21.93
CA PRO A 7 2.01 -2.89 22.79
C PRO A 7 0.64 -2.67 22.17
N LEU A 8 -0.40 -2.67 23.02
CA LEU A 8 -1.72 -2.16 22.63
C LEU A 8 -1.48 -0.84 21.90
N PRO A 9 -2.17 -0.58 20.76
CA PRO A 9 -2.01 0.68 20.05
C PRO A 9 -2.08 1.79 21.09
N SER A 10 -1.06 2.66 21.11
CA SER A 10 -1.09 3.86 21.95
C SER A 10 -2.42 4.57 21.70
N GLU A 11 -2.90 5.39 22.65
CA GLU A 11 -4.11 6.22 22.39
C GLU A 11 -3.98 7.02 21.08
N ASP A 12 -2.74 7.25 20.65
CA ASP A 12 -2.33 7.96 19.44
C ASP A 12 -1.88 7.00 18.32
N ALA A 13 -2.71 6.02 17.98
CA ALA A 13 -2.45 5.10 16.89
C ALA A 13 -3.65 4.96 15.93
N ALA A 14 -3.34 4.82 14.65
CA ALA A 14 -4.31 4.47 13.62
C ALA A 14 -4.02 3.06 13.11
N TRP A 15 -5.05 2.27 12.80
CA TRP A 15 -4.84 0.92 12.29
C TRP A 15 -5.88 0.52 11.24
N VAL A 16 -5.49 -0.43 10.39
CA VAL A 16 -6.38 -1.08 9.42
C VAL A 16 -6.08 -2.57 9.35
N ARG A 17 -7.13 -3.37 9.15
CA ARG A 17 -7.04 -4.81 8.91
C ARG A 17 -7.44 -5.11 7.47
N VAL A 18 -6.62 -5.89 6.78
CA VAL A 18 -6.82 -6.35 5.40
C VAL A 18 -6.84 -7.87 5.39
N ILE A 19 -8.02 -8.43 5.17
CA ILE A 19 -8.20 -9.87 4.96
C ILE A 19 -7.65 -10.21 3.57
N THR A 20 -6.91 -11.30 3.43
CA THR A 20 -6.34 -11.72 2.14
C THR A 20 -6.34 -13.24 1.97
N PRO A 21 -6.55 -13.75 0.73
CA PRO A 21 -6.51 -15.18 0.44
C PRO A 21 -5.07 -15.74 0.38
N LEU A 22 -4.04 -14.91 0.58
CA LEU A 22 -2.64 -15.35 0.59
C LEU A 22 -2.32 -16.16 1.85
N SER A 23 -1.37 -17.10 1.74
CA SER A 23 -0.79 -17.72 2.95
C SER A 23 0.07 -16.73 3.72
N VAL A 24 0.34 -17.03 4.99
CA VAL A 24 1.22 -16.23 5.86
C VAL A 24 2.60 -16.03 5.22
N GLU A 25 3.16 -17.07 4.62
CA GLU A 25 4.48 -17.06 4.00
C GLU A 25 4.49 -16.17 2.75
N THR A 26 3.49 -16.32 1.87
CA THR A 26 3.39 -15.49 0.66
C THR A 26 3.13 -14.03 0.99
N LEU A 27 2.31 -13.75 2.02
CA LEU A 27 2.07 -12.39 2.49
C LEU A 27 3.34 -11.79 3.11
N ARG A 28 4.11 -12.56 3.88
CA ARG A 28 5.39 -12.12 4.45
C ARG A 28 6.39 -11.78 3.35
N GLU A 29 6.55 -12.65 2.36
CA GLU A 29 7.40 -12.38 1.19
C GLU A 29 6.95 -11.13 0.43
N PHE A 30 5.64 -10.91 0.31
CA PHE A 30 5.10 -9.71 -0.31
C PHE A 30 5.48 -8.44 0.48
N CYS A 31 5.40 -8.47 1.81
CA CYS A 31 5.72 -7.34 2.68
C CYS A 31 7.22 -7.01 2.74
N ARG A 32 8.12 -7.96 2.44
CA ARG A 32 9.57 -7.69 2.30
C ARG A 32 9.90 -6.72 1.18
N ASP A 33 9.07 -6.69 0.12
CA ASP A 33 9.16 -5.69 -0.95
C ASP A 33 8.48 -4.38 -0.48
N LEU A 34 9.17 -3.65 0.39
CA LEU A 34 8.65 -2.47 1.07
C LEU A 34 8.24 -1.39 0.05
N GLU A 35 9.05 -1.17 -0.98
CA GLU A 35 8.73 -0.20 -2.04
C GLU A 35 7.39 -0.52 -2.69
N ARG A 36 7.20 -1.80 -3.07
CA ARG A 36 5.95 -2.26 -3.66
C ARG A 36 4.77 -2.08 -2.71
N LEU A 37 4.95 -2.37 -1.43
CA LEU A 37 3.92 -2.24 -0.40
C LEU A 37 3.42 -0.79 -0.29
N TYR A 38 4.34 0.17 -0.18
CA TYR A 38 3.97 1.59 -0.08
C TYR A 38 3.45 2.16 -1.42
N ARG A 39 3.95 1.71 -2.59
CA ARG A 39 3.45 2.16 -3.90
C ARG A 39 1.99 1.83 -4.17
N ILE A 40 1.42 0.89 -3.42
CA ILE A 40 -0.02 0.58 -3.48
C ILE A 40 -0.86 1.68 -2.81
N ASN A 41 -0.30 2.45 -1.88
CA ASN A 41 -1.01 3.57 -1.27
C ASN A 41 -1.41 4.60 -2.35
N PRO A 42 -2.72 4.81 -2.59
CA PRO A 42 -3.17 5.70 -3.64
C PRO A 42 -2.98 7.19 -3.30
N MET A 43 -2.61 7.50 -2.06
CA MET A 43 -2.36 8.85 -1.59
C MET A 43 -0.87 9.19 -1.49
N LEU A 44 0.03 8.26 -1.81
CA LEU A 44 1.47 8.54 -1.88
C LEU A 44 1.92 8.65 -3.33
N GLU A 45 2.40 9.83 -3.69
CA GLU A 45 3.06 10.08 -4.97
C GLU A 45 4.58 10.09 -4.76
N PHE A 46 5.23 9.01 -5.21
CA PHE A 46 6.65 8.80 -5.01
C PHE A 46 7.49 9.70 -5.89
N GLU A 47 8.48 10.36 -5.28
CA GLU A 47 9.60 10.97 -5.97
C GLU A 47 10.81 10.02 -5.98
N SER A 48 11.16 9.45 -4.82
CA SER A 48 12.23 8.47 -4.73
C SER A 48 11.98 7.44 -3.63
N PHE A 49 12.41 6.21 -3.89
CA PHE A 49 12.51 5.16 -2.89
C PHE A 49 13.81 4.40 -3.19
N ARG A 50 14.70 4.32 -2.22
CA ARG A 50 16.00 3.66 -2.40
C ARG A 50 16.42 2.95 -1.13
N GLN A 51 16.96 1.76 -1.28
CA GLN A 51 17.65 1.07 -0.19
C GLN A 51 19.03 1.70 -0.01
N THR A 52 19.34 2.14 1.21
CA THR A 52 20.63 2.76 1.58
C THR A 52 21.53 1.80 2.34
N ALA A 53 20.96 0.79 3.02
CA ALA A 53 21.66 -0.33 3.65
C ALA A 53 20.73 -1.56 3.74
N PRO A 54 21.19 -2.74 4.21
CA PRO A 54 20.40 -3.99 4.23
C PRO A 54 18.98 -3.86 4.80
N ASP A 55 18.77 -2.99 5.80
CA ASP A 55 17.46 -2.74 6.42
C ASP A 55 17.10 -1.25 6.51
N TYR A 56 17.80 -0.42 5.73
CA TYR A 56 17.62 1.02 5.72
C TYR A 56 17.21 1.50 4.34
N TYR A 57 16.20 2.37 4.31
CA TYR A 57 15.65 2.95 3.10
C TYR A 57 15.51 4.45 3.25
N TYR A 58 15.54 5.14 2.11
CA TYR A 58 15.16 6.54 2.03
C TYR A 58 13.89 6.65 1.19
N LEU A 59 12.89 7.33 1.72
CA LEU A 59 11.60 7.61 1.08
C LEU A 59 11.46 9.12 0.89
N ARG A 60 11.16 9.52 -0.36
CA ARG A 60 10.68 10.85 -0.69
C ARG A 60 9.38 10.75 -1.49
N ALA A 61 8.30 11.32 -0.97
CA ALA A 61 6.99 11.26 -1.59
C ALA A 61 6.10 12.42 -1.17
N ASN A 62 5.12 12.78 -2.00
CA ASN A 62 4.06 13.69 -1.64
C ASN A 62 2.85 12.90 -1.12
N ASN A 63 2.38 13.23 0.08
CA ASN A 63 1.14 12.70 0.63
C ASN A 63 -0.03 13.59 0.20
N ILE A 64 -0.86 13.07 -0.70
CA ILE A 64 -2.01 13.78 -1.25
C ILE A 64 -3.10 13.99 -0.19
N SER A 65 -3.14 13.18 0.87
CA SER A 65 -4.19 13.26 1.90
C SER A 65 -4.07 14.52 2.77
N ASN A 66 -2.86 15.03 2.96
CA ASN A 66 -2.57 16.23 3.75
C ASN A 66 -1.77 17.30 2.98
N GLY A 67 -1.39 17.02 1.73
CA GLY A 67 -0.66 17.93 0.86
C GLY A 67 0.81 18.13 1.23
N GLN A 68 1.37 17.30 2.12
CA GLN A 68 2.73 17.46 2.60
C GLN A 68 3.73 16.58 1.86
N GLU A 69 4.96 17.10 1.74
CA GLU A 69 6.11 16.31 1.32
C GLU A 69 6.64 15.50 2.51
N ILE A 70 6.87 14.22 2.28
CA ILE A 70 7.52 13.30 3.20
C ILE A 70 8.91 13.05 2.66
N ALA A 71 9.93 13.34 3.44
CA ALA A 71 11.33 13.00 3.18
C ALA A 71 11.94 12.43 4.46
N THR A 72 12.16 11.12 4.51
CA THR A 72 12.55 10.44 5.76
C THR A 72 13.34 9.16 5.49
N GLU A 73 14.15 8.77 6.47
CA GLU A 73 14.80 7.46 6.50
C GLU A 73 13.89 6.46 7.20
N LEU A 74 13.83 5.24 6.66
CA LEU A 74 13.09 4.11 7.18
C LEU A 74 14.10 3.07 7.66
N GLN A 75 13.98 2.66 8.92
CA GLN A 75 14.65 1.48 9.44
C GLN A 75 13.63 0.35 9.56
N VAL A 76 13.95 -0.81 9.01
CA VAL A 76 13.07 -1.98 9.00
C VAL A 76 13.63 -3.04 9.94
N GLU A 77 12.77 -3.65 10.73
CA GLU A 77 13.09 -4.78 11.59
C GLU A 77 12.06 -5.88 11.32
N GLU A 78 12.51 -7.05 10.86
CA GLU A 78 11.63 -8.22 10.73
C GLU A 78 11.38 -8.81 12.12
N THR A 79 10.10 -9.02 12.47
CA THR A 79 9.66 -9.61 13.74
C THR A 79 9.08 -11.00 13.52
N ASP A 80 8.86 -11.72 14.62
CA ASP A 80 8.21 -13.04 14.58
C ASP A 80 6.83 -12.99 13.92
N ASP A 81 6.11 -11.87 14.04
CA ASP A 81 4.75 -11.69 13.56
C ASP A 81 4.62 -10.69 12.39
N GLY A 82 5.73 -10.16 11.86
CA GLY A 82 5.73 -9.31 10.67
C GLY A 82 6.92 -8.35 10.61
N PHE A 83 6.67 -7.04 10.58
CA PHE A 83 7.69 -6.02 10.40
C PHE A 83 7.41 -4.79 11.27
N LYS A 84 8.47 -4.17 11.77
CA LYS A 84 8.45 -2.86 12.38
C LYS A 84 9.24 -1.90 11.49
N ILE A 85 8.64 -0.75 11.18
CA ILE A 85 9.24 0.27 10.32
C ILE A 85 9.31 1.56 11.14
N THR A 86 10.51 2.00 11.49
CA THR A 86 10.73 3.24 12.23
C THR A 86 11.13 4.36 11.28
N TYR A 87 10.56 5.54 11.50
CA TYR A 87 10.81 6.73 10.69
C TYR A 87 11.74 7.67 11.46
N SER A 88 12.71 8.26 10.75
CA SER A 88 13.62 9.23 11.36
C SER A 88 13.01 10.62 11.53
N GLU A 89 11.97 10.94 10.76
CA GLU A 89 11.38 12.28 10.63
C GLU A 89 9.86 12.19 10.55
N GLY A 90 9.17 13.25 10.98
CA GLY A 90 7.71 13.38 10.95
C GLY A 90 7.01 12.97 12.26
N ILE A 91 5.70 13.23 12.34
CA ILE A 91 4.88 12.89 13.53
C ILE A 91 4.65 11.37 13.68
N LYS A 92 4.65 10.63 12.57
CA LYS A 92 4.53 9.17 12.58
C LYS A 92 5.89 8.57 12.94
N SER A 93 5.99 7.95 14.12
CA SER A 93 7.25 7.41 14.63
C SER A 93 7.51 5.99 14.12
N THR A 94 6.47 5.16 14.09
CA THR A 94 6.59 3.74 13.73
C THR A 94 5.34 3.25 12.99
N THR A 95 5.55 2.38 11.99
CA THR A 95 4.50 1.56 11.39
C THR A 95 4.78 0.10 11.73
N PHE A 96 3.81 -0.57 12.35
CA PHE A 96 3.84 -2.01 12.56
C PHE A 96 3.01 -2.70 11.48
N ILE A 97 3.59 -3.72 10.88
CA ILE A 97 2.92 -4.64 9.96
C ILE A 97 2.85 -5.99 10.66
N ARG A 98 1.63 -6.45 10.98
CA ARG A 98 1.39 -7.76 11.58
C ARG A 98 0.71 -8.68 10.59
N ILE A 99 1.14 -9.94 10.58
CA ILE A 99 0.62 -11.00 9.72
C ILE A 99 0.06 -12.09 10.63
N GLU A 100 -1.25 -12.27 10.60
CA GLU A 100 -1.93 -13.31 11.36
C GLU A 100 -2.49 -14.38 10.43
N LYS A 101 -2.42 -15.64 10.84
CA LYS A 101 -3.13 -16.72 10.15
C LYS A 101 -4.64 -16.54 10.31
N ASP A 102 -5.39 -16.77 9.24
CA ASP A 102 -6.84 -16.81 9.24
C ASP A 102 -7.37 -18.11 8.60
N THR A 103 -8.65 -18.40 8.77
CA THR A 103 -9.32 -19.61 8.28
C THR A 103 -9.24 -19.80 6.77
N GLN A 104 -9.21 -18.71 5.99
CA GLN A 104 -9.17 -18.74 4.52
C GLN A 104 -7.89 -18.13 3.92
N GLY A 105 -6.87 -17.89 4.73
CA GLY A 105 -5.64 -17.24 4.30
C GLY A 105 -4.93 -16.56 5.46
N ALA A 106 -4.76 -15.25 5.36
CA ALA A 106 -4.09 -14.44 6.38
C ALA A 106 -4.73 -13.05 6.52
N ASN A 107 -4.46 -12.42 7.64
CA ASN A 107 -4.78 -11.02 7.91
C ASN A 107 -3.50 -10.20 7.92
N LEU A 108 -3.48 -9.12 7.14
CA LEU A 108 -2.49 -8.06 7.22
C LEU A 108 -3.04 -6.94 8.09
N ILE A 109 -2.36 -6.60 9.17
CA ILE A 109 -2.75 -5.50 10.06
C ILE A 109 -1.65 -4.46 10.00
N ILE A 110 -2.00 -3.23 9.69
CA ILE A 110 -1.06 -2.10 9.65
C ILE A 110 -1.46 -1.15 10.76
N ILE A 111 -0.49 -0.75 11.58
CA ILE A 111 -0.68 0.14 12.72
C ILE A 111 0.34 1.26 12.58
N ASP A 112 -0.12 2.49 12.45
CA ASP A 112 0.70 3.69 12.48
C ASP A 112 0.65 4.28 13.90
N ASP A 113 1.81 4.39 14.55
CA ASP A 113 2.00 4.96 15.89
C ASP A 113 2.54 6.39 15.80
N TYR A 114 1.89 7.30 16.53
CA TYR A 114 2.21 8.72 16.58
C TYR A 114 2.72 9.16 17.96
N SER A 115 2.93 8.23 18.91
CA SER A 115 3.29 8.54 20.29
C SER A 115 4.74 9.03 20.50
N GLY A 116 5.57 9.08 19.44
CA GLY A 116 7.00 9.38 19.55
C GLY A 116 7.36 10.82 19.91
N LEU A 117 6.41 11.75 19.85
CA LEU A 117 6.60 13.17 20.21
C LEU A 117 5.75 13.56 21.43
N PRO A 118 6.15 14.59 22.21
CA PRO A 118 5.33 15.13 23.29
C PRO A 118 3.97 15.63 22.78
N MET A 119 2.92 15.47 23.59
CA MET A 119 1.53 15.80 23.21
C MET A 119 1.34 17.26 22.76
N THR A 120 2.10 18.19 23.32
CA THR A 120 2.09 19.61 22.94
C THR A 120 2.53 19.81 21.50
N GLU A 121 3.65 19.20 21.13
CA GLU A 121 4.23 19.27 19.78
C GLU A 121 3.34 18.54 18.75
N ARG A 122 2.74 17.42 19.15
CA ARG A 122 1.78 16.68 18.32
C ARG A 122 0.52 17.48 18.02
N SER A 123 0.02 18.23 19.00
CA SER A 123 -1.18 19.07 18.82
C SER A 123 -0.93 20.19 17.81
N GLU A 124 0.27 20.76 17.81
CA GLU A 124 0.69 21.79 16.84
C GLU A 124 0.88 21.22 15.42
N ARG A 125 1.25 19.94 15.33
CA ARG A 125 1.52 19.22 14.08
C ARG A 125 0.38 18.30 13.62
N LEU A 126 -0.85 18.52 14.11
CA LEU A 126 -2.04 17.72 13.72
C LEU A 126 -2.30 17.67 12.22
N ALA A 127 -1.88 18.69 11.47
CA ALA A 127 -1.99 18.74 10.01
C ALA A 127 -1.13 17.66 9.30
N GLU A 128 -0.08 17.17 9.97
CA GLU A 128 0.82 16.15 9.41
C GLU A 128 0.26 14.72 9.54
N VAL A 129 -0.79 14.52 10.35
CA VAL A 129 -1.38 13.21 10.58
C VAL A 129 -1.86 12.62 9.25
N ASP A 130 -1.35 11.44 8.92
CA ASP A 130 -1.66 10.75 7.68
C ASP A 130 -3.08 10.16 7.75
N ARG A 131 -3.95 10.64 6.86
CA ARG A 131 -5.34 10.16 6.75
C ARG A 131 -5.50 9.09 5.67
N SER A 132 -4.40 8.64 5.07
CA SER A 132 -4.41 7.71 3.95
C SER A 132 -4.54 6.23 4.34
N LEU A 133 -4.38 5.88 5.61
CA LEU A 133 -4.29 4.48 6.07
C LEU A 133 -5.50 3.63 5.64
N GLU A 134 -6.71 4.19 5.72
CA GLU A 134 -7.93 3.50 5.28
C GLU A 134 -7.92 3.25 3.76
N GLN A 135 -7.61 4.27 2.96
CA GLN A 135 -7.59 4.13 1.51
C GLN A 135 -6.45 3.22 1.04
N TRP A 136 -5.32 3.21 1.75
CA TRP A 136 -4.24 2.28 1.54
C TRP A 136 -4.68 0.85 1.85
N GLY A 137 -5.35 0.61 2.98
CA GLY A 137 -5.91 -0.70 3.32
C GLY A 137 -6.88 -1.23 2.26
N GLN A 138 -7.79 -0.39 1.77
CA GLN A 138 -8.71 -0.77 0.68
C GLN A 138 -7.97 -1.05 -0.66
N ALA A 139 -6.89 -0.33 -0.94
CA ALA A 139 -6.06 -0.57 -2.12
C ALA A 139 -5.27 -1.87 -2.00
N LEU A 140 -4.71 -2.16 -0.81
CA LEU A 140 -4.04 -3.42 -0.50
C LEU A 140 -5.00 -4.59 -0.63
N TYR A 141 -6.20 -4.50 -0.06
CA TYR A 141 -7.23 -5.53 -0.20
C TYR A 141 -7.45 -5.90 -1.68
N ARG A 142 -7.75 -4.88 -2.51
CA ARG A 142 -7.98 -5.09 -3.96
C ARG A 142 -6.76 -5.66 -4.65
N HIS A 143 -5.57 -5.13 -4.36
CA HIS A 143 -4.32 -5.57 -4.98
C HIS A 143 -4.01 -7.03 -4.65
N LEU A 144 -4.09 -7.43 -3.38
CA LEU A 144 -3.76 -8.79 -2.94
C LEU A 144 -4.74 -9.84 -3.50
N HIS A 145 -6.03 -9.52 -3.55
CA HIS A 145 -7.04 -10.39 -4.17
C HIS A 145 -6.82 -10.55 -5.67
N ASN A 146 -6.59 -9.44 -6.38
CA ASN A 146 -6.30 -9.49 -7.81
C ASN A 146 -4.99 -10.21 -8.09
N TRP A 147 -3.97 -10.00 -7.24
CA TRP A 147 -2.71 -10.71 -7.32
C TRP A 147 -2.94 -12.22 -7.20
N GLN A 148 -3.65 -12.69 -6.17
CA GLN A 148 -3.92 -14.13 -6.00
C GLN A 148 -4.70 -14.73 -7.18
N ARG A 149 -5.60 -13.96 -7.80
CA ARG A 149 -6.39 -14.44 -8.95
C ARG A 149 -5.55 -14.58 -10.23
N TRP A 150 -4.57 -13.71 -10.44
CA TRP A 150 -3.89 -13.56 -11.72
C TRP A 150 -2.37 -13.79 -11.67
N PHE A 151 -1.78 -14.09 -10.50
CA PHE A 151 -0.33 -14.26 -10.37
C PHE A 151 0.20 -15.39 -11.24
N TRP A 152 -0.61 -16.41 -11.54
CA TRP A 152 -0.18 -17.52 -12.39
C TRP A 152 0.12 -17.09 -13.84
N PHE A 153 -0.39 -15.93 -14.29
CA PHE A 153 -0.22 -15.44 -15.66
C PHE A 153 1.01 -14.51 -15.78
N PRO A 154 2.11 -14.91 -16.45
CA PRO A 154 3.36 -14.14 -16.48
C PRO A 154 3.23 -12.72 -17.09
N PRO A 155 2.48 -12.50 -18.20
CA PRO A 155 2.32 -11.15 -18.74
C PRO A 155 1.64 -10.19 -17.77
N TYR A 156 0.66 -10.66 -16.99
CA TYR A 156 0.05 -9.84 -15.94
C TYR A 156 1.05 -9.47 -14.85
N ARG A 157 1.87 -10.42 -14.38
CA ARG A 157 2.93 -10.14 -13.40
C ARG A 157 3.89 -9.08 -13.89
N TRP A 158 4.33 -9.20 -15.15
CA TRP A 158 5.24 -8.24 -15.77
C TRP A 158 4.59 -6.85 -15.85
N TYR A 159 3.36 -6.77 -16.37
CA TYR A 159 2.63 -5.51 -16.52
C TYR A 159 2.41 -4.81 -15.18
N ILE A 160 1.91 -5.54 -14.18
CA ILE A 160 1.65 -4.95 -12.86
C ILE A 160 2.94 -4.43 -12.22
N ARG A 161 4.03 -5.20 -12.28
CA ARG A 161 5.29 -4.82 -11.63
C ARG A 161 6.06 -3.72 -12.36
N ARG A 162 6.10 -3.76 -13.69
CA ARG A 162 6.94 -2.86 -14.49
C ARG A 162 6.22 -1.63 -15.01
N VAL A 163 4.92 -1.72 -15.23
CA VAL A 163 4.13 -0.65 -15.84
C VAL A 163 3.19 -0.02 -14.82
N TRP A 164 2.35 -0.81 -14.16
CA TRP A 164 1.29 -0.27 -13.29
C TRP A 164 1.80 0.28 -11.95
N GLN A 165 2.66 -0.45 -11.25
CA GLN A 165 3.13 -0.06 -9.91
C GLN A 165 4.02 1.19 -9.88
N PRO A 166 4.92 1.41 -10.85
CA PRO A 166 5.72 2.64 -10.90
C PRO A 166 4.91 3.89 -11.25
N MET A 167 3.70 3.75 -11.80
CA MET A 167 2.87 4.89 -12.17
C MET A 167 2.40 5.69 -10.95
N LYS A 168 2.40 7.01 -11.13
CA LYS A 168 1.75 7.95 -10.21
C LYS A 168 0.27 7.58 -10.01
N PRO A 169 -0.32 7.83 -8.83
CA PRO A 169 -1.74 7.58 -8.61
C PRO A 169 -2.65 8.26 -9.64
N SER A 170 -2.32 9.49 -10.05
CA SER A 170 -3.03 10.22 -11.11
C SER A 170 -2.95 9.52 -12.47
N ALA A 171 -1.76 9.05 -12.87
CA ALA A 171 -1.57 8.29 -14.09
C ALA A 171 -2.40 7.00 -14.11
N ARG A 172 -2.45 6.25 -13.00
CA ARG A 172 -3.31 5.05 -12.88
C ARG A 172 -4.79 5.36 -13.10
N ARG A 173 -5.28 6.47 -12.55
CA ARG A 173 -6.68 6.92 -12.77
C ARG A 173 -6.92 7.26 -14.24
N ILE A 174 -6.01 7.98 -14.89
CA ILE A 174 -6.10 8.32 -16.32
C ILE A 174 -6.11 7.05 -17.17
N THR A 175 -5.18 6.13 -16.94
CA THR A 175 -5.13 4.85 -17.67
C THR A 175 -6.43 4.06 -17.52
N TYR A 176 -7.02 4.03 -16.31
CA TYR A 176 -8.32 3.39 -16.12
C TYR A 176 -9.43 4.05 -16.94
N MET A 177 -9.50 5.39 -16.96
CA MET A 177 -10.48 6.10 -17.80
C MET A 177 -10.31 5.78 -19.28
N LEU A 178 -9.07 5.76 -19.78
CA LEU A 178 -8.78 5.40 -21.17
C LEU A 178 -9.24 3.96 -21.49
N ILE A 179 -8.97 3.00 -20.61
CA ILE A 179 -9.43 1.60 -20.78
C ILE A 179 -10.95 1.54 -20.89
N VAL A 180 -11.68 2.27 -20.04
CA VAL A 180 -13.15 2.30 -20.06
C VAL A 180 -13.68 2.92 -21.35
N ILE A 181 -13.08 4.03 -21.79
CA ILE A 181 -13.45 4.69 -23.06
C ILE A 181 -13.21 3.74 -24.24
N THR A 182 -12.03 3.13 -24.33
CA THR A 182 -11.69 2.19 -25.41
C THR A 182 -12.60 0.96 -25.41
N LEU A 183 -12.99 0.46 -24.25
CA LEU A 183 -13.96 -0.65 -24.17
C LEU A 183 -15.33 -0.23 -24.71
N PHE A 184 -15.78 0.97 -24.37
CA PHE A 184 -17.04 1.51 -24.90
C PHE A 184 -16.98 1.70 -26.42
N GLU A 185 -15.89 2.24 -26.94
CA GLU A 185 -15.65 2.38 -28.39
C GLU A 185 -15.68 1.02 -29.10
N LEU A 186 -15.04 0.00 -28.53
CA LEU A 186 -15.05 -1.35 -29.08
C LEU A 186 -16.46 -1.95 -29.11
N VAL A 187 -17.24 -1.78 -28.03
CA VAL A 187 -18.62 -2.26 -27.97
C VAL A 187 -19.49 -1.55 -29.01
N ALA A 188 -19.38 -0.23 -29.13
CA ALA A 188 -20.12 0.53 -30.14
C ALA A 188 -19.75 0.10 -31.57
N PHE A 189 -18.46 -0.12 -31.83
CA PHE A 189 -17.98 -0.65 -33.11
C PHE A 189 -18.59 -2.02 -33.43
N LEU A 190 -18.58 -2.95 -32.46
CA LEU A 190 -19.15 -4.28 -32.63
C LEU A 190 -20.67 -4.23 -32.88
N VAL A 191 -21.40 -3.32 -32.23
CA VAL A 191 -22.83 -3.11 -32.48
C VAL A 191 -23.07 -2.61 -33.91
N MET A 192 -22.33 -1.59 -34.36
CA MET A 192 -22.44 -1.08 -35.73
C MET A 192 -22.12 -2.15 -36.77
N MET A 193 -21.05 -2.92 -36.55
CA MET A 193 -20.67 -4.03 -37.44
C MET A 193 -21.75 -5.13 -37.45
N GLY A 194 -22.30 -5.48 -36.28
CA GLY A 194 -23.37 -6.47 -36.17
C GLY A 194 -24.64 -6.04 -36.91
N LEU A 195 -25.05 -4.78 -36.79
CA LEU A 195 -26.17 -4.22 -37.54
C LEU A 195 -25.90 -4.23 -39.05
N TRP A 196 -24.69 -3.90 -39.48
CA TRP A 196 -24.31 -3.91 -40.89
C TRP A 196 -24.34 -5.32 -41.51
N VAL A 197 -23.91 -6.35 -40.77
CA VAL A 197 -23.93 -7.75 -41.26
C VAL A 197 -25.36 -8.32 -41.33
N LEU A 198 -26.29 -7.83 -40.50
CA LEU A 198 -27.67 -8.30 -40.44
C LEU A 198 -28.61 -7.62 -41.45
N TRP A 199 -28.13 -6.59 -42.15
CA TRP A 199 -28.89 -5.81 -43.13
C TRP A 199 -28.53 -6.24 -44.56
#